data_AF-A0A919T4M6-F1
#
_entry.id   AF-A0A919T4M6-F1
#
_cell.length_a   1.000
_cell.length_b   1.000
_cell.length_c   1.000
_cell.angle_alpha   90.00
_cell.angle_beta   90.00
_cell.angle_gamma   90.00
#
_symmetry.space_group_name_H-M   'P 1'
#
loop_
_entity.id
_entity.type
_entity.pdbx_description
1 polymer ?
#
loop_
_entity_poly.entity_id
_entity_poly.type
_entity_poly.pdbx_seq_one_letter_code
_entity_poly.pdbx_strand_id
1 'polypeptide(L)'
;MMTTERAFLVFPDGRVEEIDEEGETSGGWKTANLHADLAAAGYPPFREEGSPFDGGFDITVKDDNVTVHAYDEAGIPAAREMGPAGELFLAWLRDND
;
A
#
# COMPACT_ATOMS: atom_id res chain seq x y z
N MET A 1 -23.64 1.20 -8.49
CA MET A 1 -22.85 0.91 -7.28
C MET A 1 -21.89 2.06 -7.11
N MET A 2 -21.79 2.65 -5.91
CA MET A 2 -20.74 3.60 -5.63
C MET A 2 -19.43 2.80 -5.62
N THR A 3 -18.44 3.24 -6.40
CA THR A 3 -17.09 2.69 -6.34
C THR A 3 -16.45 3.18 -5.05
N THR A 4 -16.05 2.27 -4.18
CA THR A 4 -15.32 2.61 -2.96
C THR A 4 -13.84 2.58 -3.29
N GLU A 5 -13.18 3.71 -3.10
CA GLU A 5 -11.74 3.88 -3.25
C GLU A 5 -11.14 4.12 -1.87
N ARG A 6 -10.11 3.35 -1.50
CA ARG A 6 -9.40 3.45 -0.21
C ARG A 6 -7.89 3.45 -0.49
N ALA A 7 -7.14 4.28 0.23
CA ALA A 7 -5.69 4.38 0.09
C ALA A 7 -4.99 3.99 1.39
N PHE A 8 -3.84 3.32 1.28
CA PHE A 8 -3.13 2.75 2.41
C PHE A 8 -1.62 2.92 2.28
N LEU A 9 -0.96 3.09 3.42
CA LEU A 9 0.49 2.99 3.56
C LEU A 9 0.85 1.73 4.34
N VAL A 10 1.72 0.89 3.77
CA VAL A 10 2.24 -0.33 4.42
C VAL A 10 3.72 -0.16 4.69
N PHE A 11 4.14 -0.18 5.96
CA PHE A 11 5.51 0.15 6.37
C PHE A 11 6.36 -1.08 6.72
N PRO A 12 7.70 -1.00 6.60
CA PRO A 12 8.62 -2.08 7.01
C PRO A 12 8.56 -2.46 8.49
N ASP A 13 8.09 -1.56 9.34
CA ASP A 13 7.89 -1.80 10.78
C ASP A 13 6.58 -2.53 11.10
N GLY A 14 5.83 -2.90 10.06
CA GLY A 14 4.57 -3.62 10.13
C GLY A 14 3.34 -2.76 10.37
N ARG A 15 3.48 -1.43 10.41
CA ARG A 15 2.32 -0.52 10.50
C ARG A 15 1.59 -0.48 9.16
N VAL A 16 0.25 -0.45 9.23
CA VAL A 16 -0.61 -0.12 8.09
C VAL A 16 -1.51 1.04 8.48
N GLU A 17 -1.51 2.08 7.64
CA GLU A 17 -2.30 3.29 7.85
C GLU A 17 -3.22 3.52 6.67
N GLU A 18 -4.47 3.87 6.93
CA GLU A 18 -5.39 4.30 5.88
C GLU A 18 -5.24 5.81 5.71
N ILE A 19 -5.17 6.24 4.44
CA ILE A 19 -5.15 7.63 4.04
C ILE A 19 -6.59 8.04 3.76
N ASP A 20 -7.09 9.03 4.49
CA ASP A 20 -8.42 9.58 4.26
C ASP A 20 -8.46 10.55 3.06
N GLU A 21 -9.64 11.12 2.79
CA GLU A 21 -9.85 12.05 1.68
C GLU A 21 -9.04 13.35 1.82
N GLU A 22 -8.56 13.69 3.02
CA GLU A 22 -7.77 14.89 3.31
C GLU A 22 -6.25 14.61 3.17
N GLY A 23 -5.87 13.35 2.93
CA GLY A 23 -4.48 12.91 2.88
C GLY A 23 -3.90 12.65 4.27
N GLU A 24 -4.72 12.64 5.31
CA GLU A 24 -4.27 12.33 6.67
C GLU A 24 -4.21 10.82 6.87
N THR A 25 -3.12 10.37 7.47
CA THR A 25 -2.95 8.97 7.86
C THR A 25 -3.63 8.73 9.19
N SER A 26 -4.65 7.87 9.20
CA SER A 26 -5.20 7.32 10.44
C SER A 26 -4.58 5.94 10.68
N GLY A 27 -3.65 5.88 11.63
CA GLY A 27 -2.97 4.64 11.99
C GLY A 27 -3.85 3.76 12.88
N GLY A 28 -4.06 2.51 12.48
CA GLY A 28 -4.89 1.57 13.26
C GLY A 28 -4.38 0.13 13.28
N TRP A 29 -3.71 -0.32 12.22
CA TRP A 29 -3.39 -1.73 12.07
C TRP A 29 -1.89 -2.02 12.17
N LYS A 30 -1.59 -3.21 12.69
CA LYS A 30 -0.24 -3.77 12.71
C LYS A 30 -0.26 -5.20 12.18
N THR A 31 0.65 -5.49 11.26
CA THR A 31 0.85 -6.81 10.66
C THR A 31 2.33 -7.06 10.47
N ALA A 32 2.83 -8.21 10.91
CA ALA A 32 4.27 -8.51 10.89
C ALA A 32 4.80 -8.83 9.49
N ASN A 33 3.93 -9.29 8.58
CA ASN A 33 4.38 -9.96 7.34
C ASN A 33 3.95 -9.23 6.06
N LEU A 34 2.92 -8.39 6.08
CA LEU A 34 2.35 -7.83 4.84
C LEU A 34 3.40 -7.09 4.00
N HIS A 35 4.25 -6.27 4.63
CA HIS A 35 5.33 -5.56 3.91
C HIS A 35 6.30 -6.55 3.24
N ALA A 36 6.75 -7.58 3.97
CA ALA A 36 7.66 -8.58 3.45
C ALA A 36 7.04 -9.42 2.34
N ASP A 37 5.75 -9.77 2.47
CA ASP A 37 4.99 -10.52 1.46
C ASP A 37 4.87 -9.72 0.15
N LEU A 38 4.58 -8.42 0.25
CA LEU A 38 4.52 -7.51 -0.89
C LEU A 38 5.89 -7.33 -1.57
N ALA A 39 6.96 -7.17 -0.78
CA ALA A 39 8.32 -7.10 -1.30
C ALA A 39 8.74 -8.41 -2.00
N ALA A 40 8.41 -9.56 -1.42
CA ALA A 40 8.67 -10.88 -2.01
C ALA A 40 7.89 -11.12 -3.31
N ALA A 41 6.72 -10.51 -3.45
CA ALA A 41 5.94 -10.52 -4.69
C ALA A 41 6.51 -9.60 -5.79
N GLY A 42 7.57 -8.84 -5.50
CA GLY A 42 8.32 -8.06 -6.49
C GLY A 42 7.87 -6.61 -6.65
N TYR A 43 7.08 -6.08 -5.72
CA TYR A 43 6.72 -4.65 -5.72
C TYR A 43 7.85 -3.82 -5.11
N PRO A 44 8.28 -2.74 -5.76
CA PRO A 44 9.27 -1.85 -5.19
C PRO A 44 8.62 -0.94 -4.14
N PRO A 45 9.17 -0.84 -2.92
CA PRO A 45 8.72 0.15 -1.95
C PRO A 45 9.12 1.55 -2.42
N PHE A 46 8.39 2.54 -1.91
CA PHE A 46 8.73 3.95 -2.01
C PHE A 46 10.13 4.22 -1.45
N ARG A 47 10.90 5.05 -2.16
CA ARG A 47 12.24 5.47 -1.74
C ARG A 47 12.38 6.97 -1.93
N GLU A 48 12.34 7.70 -0.83
CA GLU A 48 12.54 9.14 -0.81
C GLU A 48 13.30 9.50 0.47
N GLU A 49 14.56 9.91 0.32
CA GLU A 49 15.41 10.26 1.44
C GLU A 49 14.80 11.43 2.23
N GLY A 50 14.62 11.24 3.55
CA GLY A 50 14.03 12.26 4.44
C GLY A 50 12.50 12.27 4.47
N SER A 51 11.85 11.41 3.69
CA SER A 51 10.40 11.25 3.73
C SER A 51 9.98 10.35 4.89
N PRO A 52 8.90 10.67 5.63
CA PRO A 52 8.35 9.78 6.66
C PRO A 52 7.82 8.46 6.06
N PHE A 53 7.65 8.40 4.74
CA PHE A 53 7.12 7.24 4.02
C PHE A 53 8.20 6.34 3.43
N ASP A 54 9.49 6.69 3.60
CA ASP A 54 10.60 5.93 3.03
C ASP A 54 10.54 4.44 3.40
N GLY A 55 10.64 3.59 2.39
CA GLY A 55 10.54 2.14 2.50
C GLY A 55 9.11 1.59 2.57
N GLY A 56 8.07 2.42 2.58
CA GLY A 56 6.67 1.98 2.58
C GLY A 56 6.11 1.60 1.21
N PHE A 57 4.94 0.99 1.17
CA PHE A 57 4.13 0.81 -0.05
C PHE A 57 2.89 1.71 0.02
N ASP A 58 2.69 2.55 -0.99
CA ASP A 58 1.46 3.30 -1.20
C ASP A 58 0.51 2.47 -2.07
N ILE A 59 -0.63 2.09 -1.51
CA ILE A 59 -1.57 1.14 -2.10
C ILE A 59 -2.94 1.79 -2.20
N THR A 60 -3.54 1.73 -3.38
CA THR A 60 -4.94 2.11 -3.59
C THR A 60 -5.76 0.87 -3.92
N VAL A 61 -6.89 0.72 -3.23
CA VAL A 61 -7.91 -0.30 -3.51
C VAL A 61 -9.11 0.39 -4.11
N LYS A 62 -9.52 -0.03 -5.30
CA LYS A 62 -10.72 0.46 -5.97
C LYS A 62 -11.58 -0.73 -6.40
N ASP A 63 -12.73 -0.87 -5.76
CA ASP A 63 -13.57 -2.07 -5.86
C ASP A 63 -12.79 -3.33 -5.44
N ASP A 64 -12.29 -4.12 -6.40
CA ASP A 64 -11.42 -5.29 -6.16
C ASP A 64 -10.06 -5.16 -6.90
N ASN A 65 -9.74 -3.97 -7.43
CA ASN A 65 -8.43 -3.72 -8.05
C ASN A 65 -7.48 -3.08 -7.04
N VAL A 66 -6.28 -3.63 -6.90
CA VAL A 66 -5.24 -3.08 -6.05
C VAL A 66 -4.11 -2.55 -6.92
N THR A 67 -3.82 -1.27 -6.75
CA THR A 67 -2.69 -0.60 -7.39
C THR A 67 -1.67 -0.20 -6.34
N VAL A 68 -0.40 -0.47 -6.61
CA VAL A 68 0.69 0.13 -5.84
C VAL A 68 1.22 1.34 -6.61
N HIS A 69 1.35 2.46 -5.90
CA HIS A 69 1.99 3.67 -6.38
C HIS A 69 3.45 3.60 -5.94
N ALA A 70 4.28 3.06 -6.82
CA ALA A 70 5.72 3.01 -6.59
C ALA A 70 6.42 4.07 -7.45
N TYR A 71 7.52 4.59 -6.93
CA TYR A 71 8.38 5.49 -7.67
C TYR A 71 9.53 4.63 -8.22
N ASP A 72 9.82 4.78 -9.51
CA ASP A 72 10.99 4.10 -10.08
C ASP A 72 12.31 4.70 -9.54
N GLU A 73 13.45 4.13 -9.94
CA GLU A 73 14.78 4.64 -9.54
C GLU A 73 15.02 6.10 -9.98
N ALA A 74 14.18 6.66 -10.87
CA ALA A 74 14.22 8.04 -11.30
C ALA A 74 13.26 8.96 -10.52
N GLY A 75 12.54 8.43 -9.52
CA GLY A 75 11.57 9.18 -8.74
C GLY A 75 10.29 9.50 -9.50
N ILE A 76 9.95 8.73 -10.54
CA ILE A 76 8.72 8.92 -11.31
C ILE A 76 7.62 8.04 -10.69
N PRO A 77 6.53 8.62 -10.17
CA PRO A 77 5.40 7.84 -9.68
C PRO A 77 4.77 7.04 -10.83
N ALA A 78 4.73 5.73 -10.68
CA ALA A 78 4.11 4.79 -11.59
C ALA A 78 3.13 3.90 -10.82
N ALA A 79 1.84 4.06 -11.13
CA ALA A 79 0.82 3.14 -10.66
C ALA A 79 0.98 1.78 -11.37
N ARG A 80 0.97 0.69 -10.60
CA ARG A 80 1.06 -0.67 -11.13
C ARG A 80 -0.04 -1.52 -10.52
N GLU A 81 -0.81 -2.20 -11.36
CA GLU A 81 -1.73 -3.23 -10.90
C GLU A 81 -0.96 -4.36 -10.22
N MET A 82 -1.44 -4.79 -9.07
CA MET A 82 -0.76 -5.78 -8.25
C MET A 82 -1.15 -7.23 -8.58
N GLY A 83 -2.14 -7.44 -9.45
CA GLY A 83 -2.55 -8.78 -9.87
C GLY A 83 -2.69 -9.77 -8.68
N PRO A 84 -2.06 -10.96 -8.71
CA PRO A 84 -2.13 -11.94 -7.62
C PRO A 84 -1.61 -11.46 -6.26
N ALA A 85 -0.70 -10.47 -6.22
CA ALA A 85 -0.24 -9.91 -4.94
C ALA A 85 -1.22 -8.89 -4.37
N GLY A 86 -2.02 -8.27 -5.25
CA GLY A 86 -3.19 -7.48 -4.83
C GLY A 86 -4.17 -8.34 -4.04
N GLU A 87 -4.35 -9.61 -4.42
CA GLU A 87 -5.18 -10.56 -3.67
C GLU A 87 -4.66 -10.82 -2.25
N LEU A 88 -3.34 -10.77 -2.01
CA LEU A 88 -2.78 -10.89 -0.66
C LEU A 88 -3.19 -9.68 0.21
N PHE A 89 -3.12 -8.48 -0.36
CA PHE A 89 -3.54 -7.26 0.32
C PHE A 89 -5.06 -7.26 0.56
N LEU A 90 -5.87 -7.64 -0.43
CA LEU A 90 -7.32 -7.73 -0.30
C LEU A 90 -7.74 -8.78 0.74
N ALA A 91 -7.08 -9.93 0.77
CA ALA A 91 -7.33 -10.95 1.80
C ALA A 91 -7.06 -10.41 3.20
N TRP A 92 -5.91 -9.75 3.39
CA TRP A 92 -5.58 -9.08 4.65
C TRP A 92 -6.62 -8.01 5.01
N LEU A 93 -7.00 -7.16 4.06
CA LEU A 93 -7.96 -6.08 4.29
C LEU A 93 -9.31 -6.65 4.74
N ARG A 94 -9.82 -7.67 4.05
CA ARG A 94 -11.08 -8.36 4.42
C ARG A 94 -11.04 -9.00 5.81
N ASP A 95 -9.87 -9.45 6.28
CA ASP A 95 -9.69 -10.02 7.61
C ASP A 95 -9.60 -8.95 8.73
N ASN A 96 -9.37 -7.68 8.38
CA ASN A 96 -9.08 -6.59 9.34
C ASN A 96 -10.10 -5.43 9.31
N ASP A 97 -11.10 -5.49 8.43
CA ASP A 97 -12.20 -4.51 8.28
C ASP A 97 -13.42 -4.83 9.19
#